data_AF-A0A382B3L2-F1
#
_entry.id   AF-A0A382B3L2-F1
#
_cell.length_a   1.000
_cell.length_b   1.000
_cell.length_c   1.000
_cell.angle_alpha   90.00
_cell.angle_beta   90.00
_cell.angle_gamma   90.00
#
_symmetry.space_group_name_H-M   'P 1'
#
loop_
_entity.id
_entity.type
_entity.pdbx_description
1 polymer ?
#
loop_
_entity_poly.entity_id
_entity_poly.type
_entity_poly.pdbx_seq_one_letter_code
_entity_poly.pdbx_strand_id
1 'polypeptide(L)'
;MATLAEIRAKLLEKEQRTGGSFQSDNAIYAFWNIPENSTATLRFLPDLDETNTFFWKERQMIRLSFPGIKGQDESRSVTVQVPCVEMWGDACPVHAEIRPWFKDPSLEDEGRKYWKKRSYIFQGFVTDNPWGDDTPPENPIRRFVINPSIYKIISAALMDPDFAEIPTDFEAGTDFKLTKTQKGQYADYTTSTWARRERSLDQTERDAIQTNGLFNLNDYMPKRPNNDEIKIIFEMFESSVAGELYDPERFGSYYTPQGVQLTNFNKSAPSGPSQVSKAPEPVVAETTTTPTKEKVETETETEGGEKPSADQILKMIRERKAQ
;
A
#
# COMPACT_ATOMS: atom_id res chain seq x y z
N MET A 1 -46.24 -14.46 -1.76
CA MET A 1 -45.49 -14.40 -3.04
C MET A 1 -44.87 -13.02 -3.10
N ALA A 2 -43.55 -12.92 -3.19
CA ALA A 2 -42.87 -11.62 -3.24
C ALA A 2 -43.31 -10.87 -4.50
N THR A 3 -43.62 -9.58 -4.36
CA THR A 3 -44.07 -8.72 -5.45
C THR A 3 -42.91 -8.38 -6.39
N LEU A 4 -43.21 -8.07 -7.65
CA LEU A 4 -42.21 -7.65 -8.64
C LEU A 4 -41.39 -6.42 -8.19
N ALA A 5 -41.97 -5.57 -7.34
CA ALA A 5 -41.27 -4.43 -6.73
C ALA A 5 -40.24 -4.88 -5.67
N GLU A 6 -40.58 -5.85 -4.82
CA GLU A 6 -39.66 -6.42 -3.83
C GLU A 6 -38.54 -7.25 -4.48
N ILE A 7 -38.83 -7.92 -5.60
CA ILE A 7 -37.82 -8.66 -6.38
C ILE A 7 -36.85 -7.68 -7.08
N ARG A 8 -37.35 -6.54 -7.59
CA ARG A 8 -36.50 -5.48 -8.16
C ARG A 8 -35.67 -4.76 -7.10
N ALA A 9 -36.25 -4.48 -5.92
CA ALA A 9 -35.51 -3.92 -4.79
C ALA A 9 -34.40 -4.86 -4.33
N LYS A 10 -34.69 -6.17 -4.21
CA LYS A 10 -33.68 -7.19 -3.87
C LYS A 10 -32.64 -7.40 -4.98
N LEU A 11 -32.97 -7.22 -6.25
CA LEU A 11 -32.02 -7.27 -7.36
C LEU A 11 -31.10 -6.06 -7.40
N LEU A 12 -31.62 -4.84 -7.15
CA LEU A 12 -30.83 -3.62 -6.97
C LEU A 12 -29.91 -3.72 -5.73
N GLU A 13 -30.41 -4.27 -4.63
CA GLU A 13 -29.62 -4.54 -3.42
C GLU A 13 -28.55 -5.62 -3.66
N LYS A 14 -28.82 -6.59 -4.56
CA LYS A 14 -27.84 -7.59 -5.00
C LYS A 14 -26.80 -7.00 -5.95
N GLU A 15 -27.20 -6.11 -6.86
CA GLU A 15 -26.28 -5.40 -7.76
C GLU A 15 -25.32 -4.48 -7.00
N GLN A 16 -25.78 -3.82 -5.92
CA GLN A 16 -24.91 -3.09 -5.01
C GLN A 16 -23.95 -4.00 -4.20
N ARG A 17 -24.32 -5.26 -3.98
CA ARG A 17 -23.50 -6.27 -3.28
C ARG A 17 -22.58 -7.08 -4.21
N THR A 18 -22.77 -7.03 -5.53
CA THR A 18 -21.88 -7.67 -6.52
C THR A 18 -20.83 -6.70 -7.04
N GLY A 19 -20.01 -6.26 -6.11
CA GLY A 19 -18.68 -5.77 -6.35
C GLY A 19 -17.98 -5.98 -5.02
N GLY A 20 -16.93 -6.81 -4.98
CA GLY A 20 -15.96 -6.80 -3.89
C GLY A 20 -15.25 -5.45 -3.88
N SER A 21 -16.01 -4.41 -3.58
CA SER A 21 -15.54 -3.14 -3.13
C SER A 21 -14.89 -3.44 -1.80
N PHE A 22 -13.65 -2.99 -1.61
CA PHE A 22 -13.26 -2.60 -0.27
C PHE A 22 -14.35 -1.65 0.18
N GLN A 23 -15.29 -2.17 0.98
CA GLN A 23 -16.31 -1.38 1.62
C GLN A 23 -15.53 -0.23 2.24
N SER A 24 -15.81 0.98 1.79
CA SER A 24 -15.18 2.21 2.25
C SER A 24 -15.64 2.41 3.68
N ASP A 25 -15.15 1.56 4.58
CA ASP A 25 -15.67 1.38 5.92
C ASP A 25 -15.25 2.54 6.83
N ASN A 26 -14.76 3.66 6.24
CA ASN A 26 -14.13 4.81 6.91
C ASN A 26 -13.17 4.44 8.06
N ALA A 27 -12.74 3.18 8.10
CA ALA A 27 -12.03 2.57 9.19
C ALA A 27 -10.56 2.97 9.18
N ILE A 28 -10.10 3.68 8.13
CA ILE A 28 -8.81 4.37 8.13
C ILE A 28 -9.09 5.85 8.34
N TYR A 29 -8.58 6.40 9.45
CA TYR A 29 -8.65 7.84 9.67
C TYR A 29 -7.57 8.54 8.83
N ALA A 30 -8.01 9.24 7.79
CA ALA A 30 -7.16 9.94 6.84
C ALA A 30 -6.68 11.29 7.41
N PHE A 31 -5.83 11.25 8.45
CA PHE A 31 -5.34 12.46 9.13
C PHE A 31 -4.69 13.50 8.21
N TRP A 32 -4.22 13.10 7.02
CA TRP A 32 -3.68 14.02 6.03
C TRP A 32 -4.72 14.98 5.44
N ASN A 33 -6.01 14.70 5.60
CA ASN A 33 -7.11 15.55 5.16
C ASN A 33 -7.51 16.62 6.18
N ILE A 34 -6.98 16.59 7.41
CA ILE A 34 -7.34 17.62 8.39
C ILE A 34 -6.89 19.01 7.91
N PRO A 35 -7.57 20.10 8.32
CA PRO A 35 -7.18 21.46 7.96
C PRO A 35 -5.75 21.79 8.39
N GLU A 36 -5.08 22.66 7.67
CA GLU A 36 -3.79 23.20 8.11
C GLU A 36 -3.96 24.01 9.42
N ASN A 37 -2.95 23.96 10.27
CA ASN A 37 -2.93 24.56 11.61
C ASN A 37 -4.02 24.03 12.55
N SER A 38 -4.51 22.81 12.29
CA SER A 38 -5.44 22.12 13.18
C SER A 38 -4.76 20.95 13.90
N THR A 39 -5.40 20.50 14.98
CA THR A 39 -4.95 19.38 15.79
C THR A 39 -6.06 18.35 15.87
N ALA A 40 -5.75 17.09 15.57
CA ALA A 40 -6.60 15.95 15.87
C ALA A 40 -6.06 15.25 17.11
N THR A 41 -6.95 14.77 17.98
CA THR A 41 -6.55 13.99 19.16
C THR A 41 -6.87 12.52 18.92
N LEU A 42 -5.85 11.67 19.08
CA LEU A 42 -5.91 10.24 18.85
C LEU A 42 -5.66 9.50 20.16
N ARG A 43 -6.41 8.43 20.43
CA ARG A 43 -6.15 7.50 21.52
C ARG A 43 -5.78 6.15 20.93
N PHE A 44 -4.51 5.77 21.05
CA PHE A 44 -4.05 4.46 20.56
C PHE A 44 -4.59 3.32 21.43
N LEU A 45 -4.83 2.18 20.79
CA LEU A 45 -5.24 0.92 21.42
C LEU A 45 -4.20 -0.18 21.11
N PRO A 46 -4.12 -1.23 21.93
CA PRO A 46 -3.20 -2.34 21.69
C PRO A 46 -3.60 -3.13 20.44
N ASP A 47 -2.70 -3.97 19.94
CA ASP A 47 -3.04 -4.96 18.90
C ASP A 47 -3.93 -6.06 19.51
N LEU A 48 -4.82 -6.65 18.70
CA LEU A 48 -5.51 -7.87 19.13
C LEU A 48 -4.53 -9.04 19.25
N ASP A 49 -3.48 -9.04 18.44
CA ASP A 49 -2.40 -10.03 18.52
C ASP A 49 -1.48 -9.75 19.72
N GLU A 50 -1.71 -10.45 20.83
CA GLU A 50 -0.90 -10.36 22.05
C GLU A 50 0.57 -10.76 21.85
N THR A 51 0.91 -11.43 20.74
CA THR A 51 2.31 -11.76 20.43
C THR A 51 3.06 -10.57 19.82
N ASN A 52 2.34 -9.55 19.36
CA ASN A 52 2.94 -8.32 18.87
C ASN A 52 3.43 -7.46 20.03
N THR A 53 4.74 -7.37 20.21
CA THR A 53 5.35 -6.57 21.29
C THR A 53 5.05 -5.07 21.15
N PHE A 54 4.79 -4.60 19.93
CA PHE A 54 4.49 -3.20 19.65
C PHE A 54 3.00 -3.04 19.36
N PHE A 55 2.40 -1.92 19.75
CA PHE A 55 1.01 -1.60 19.39
C PHE A 55 0.87 -1.05 17.95
N TRP A 56 1.82 -1.38 17.09
CA TRP A 56 1.83 -1.06 15.66
C TRP A 56 2.47 -2.17 14.84
N LYS A 57 2.23 -2.15 13.52
CA LYS A 57 2.96 -2.97 12.53
C LYS A 57 3.64 -2.09 11.49
N GLU A 58 4.91 -2.36 11.19
CA GLU A 58 5.64 -1.67 10.12
C GLU A 58 5.29 -2.29 8.77
N ARG A 59 4.84 -1.44 7.84
CA ARG A 59 4.54 -1.77 6.45
C ARG A 59 5.51 -1.05 5.52
N GLN A 60 6.08 -1.78 4.56
CA GLN A 60 7.02 -1.22 3.57
C GLN A 60 6.48 -1.44 2.14
N MET A 61 6.14 -0.36 1.44
CA MET A 61 5.63 -0.45 0.06
C MET A 61 6.55 0.28 -0.90
N ILE A 62 6.77 -0.29 -2.09
CA ILE A 62 7.44 0.36 -3.22
C ILE A 62 6.36 0.89 -4.16
N ARG A 63 6.57 2.07 -4.73
CA ARG A 63 5.68 2.66 -5.74
C ARG A 63 6.36 2.58 -7.09
N LEU A 64 5.71 1.91 -8.03
CA LEU A 64 6.14 1.82 -9.42
C LEU A 64 5.25 2.73 -10.25
N SER A 65 5.85 3.65 -11.00
CA SER A 65 5.12 4.66 -11.78
C SER A 65 5.23 4.31 -13.26
N PHE A 66 4.09 4.23 -13.93
CA PHE A 66 4.00 3.97 -15.35
C PHE A 66 3.39 5.19 -16.06
N PRO A 67 3.81 5.52 -17.29
CA PRO A 67 3.27 6.66 -18.04
C PRO A 67 1.81 6.46 -18.47
N GLY A 68 1.34 5.21 -18.57
CA GLY A 68 -0.03 4.88 -18.94
C GLY A 68 -0.31 3.38 -18.82
N ILE A 69 -1.51 2.97 -19.27
CA ILE A 69 -1.94 1.57 -19.31
C ILE A 69 -2.07 1.13 -20.77
N LYS A 70 -1.40 0.02 -21.11
CA LYS A 70 -1.46 -0.59 -22.44
C LYS A 70 -2.90 -0.96 -22.79
N GLY A 71 -3.37 -0.48 -23.94
CA GLY A 71 -4.71 -0.79 -24.45
C GLY A 71 -5.87 -0.06 -23.75
N GLN A 72 -5.59 0.93 -22.89
CA GLN A 72 -6.61 1.84 -22.35
C GLN A 72 -6.13 3.29 -22.43
N ASP A 73 -5.78 3.89 -21.30
CA ASP A 73 -5.36 5.28 -21.19
C ASP A 73 -3.84 5.33 -21.15
N GLU A 74 -3.24 5.55 -22.32
CA GLU A 74 -1.79 5.63 -22.49
C GLU A 74 -1.23 6.99 -22.06
N SER A 75 -2.10 7.98 -21.81
CA SER A 75 -1.73 9.36 -21.50
C SER A 75 -1.71 9.69 -20.01
N ARG A 76 -2.36 8.85 -19.20
CA ARG A 76 -2.51 9.08 -17.77
C ARG A 76 -1.53 8.22 -16.98
N SER A 77 -0.57 8.87 -16.33
CA SER A 77 0.37 8.17 -15.45
C SER A 77 -0.35 7.43 -14.34
N VAL A 78 0.00 6.17 -14.13
CA VAL A 78 -0.56 5.31 -13.08
C VAL A 78 0.53 4.85 -12.13
N THR A 79 0.16 4.63 -10.87
CA THR A 79 1.08 4.10 -9.86
C THR A 79 0.57 2.77 -9.34
N VAL A 80 1.46 1.79 -9.32
CA VAL A 80 1.23 0.47 -8.72
C VAL A 80 2.01 0.40 -7.40
N GLN A 81 1.35 -0.09 -6.34
CA GLN A 81 1.99 -0.28 -5.04
C GLN A 81 2.28 -1.75 -4.81
N VAL A 82 3.55 -2.08 -4.57
CA VAL A 82 4.01 -3.46 -4.35
C VAL A 82 4.68 -3.59 -2.97
N PRO A 83 4.51 -4.71 -2.26
CA PRO A 83 5.16 -4.91 -0.96
C PRO A 83 6.68 -5.12 -1.11
N CYS A 84 7.46 -4.53 -0.22
CA CYS A 84 8.90 -4.80 -0.12
C CYS A 84 9.15 -5.98 0.81
N VAL A 85 9.82 -7.03 0.32
CA VAL A 85 10.05 -8.25 1.12
C VAL A 85 10.99 -8.08 2.31
N GLU A 86 11.73 -6.96 2.36
CA GLU A 86 12.57 -6.60 3.50
C GLU A 86 11.77 -6.41 4.79
N MET A 87 10.45 -6.20 4.72
CA MET A 87 9.62 -6.15 5.93
C MET A 87 9.51 -7.51 6.65
N TRP A 88 9.76 -8.62 5.95
CA TRP A 88 9.82 -9.97 6.54
C TRP A 88 11.26 -10.46 6.77
N GLY A 89 12.26 -9.61 6.58
CA GLY A 89 13.68 -9.94 6.76
C GLY A 89 14.41 -10.47 5.52
N ASP A 90 13.72 -10.64 4.39
CA ASP A 90 14.32 -11.11 3.14
C ASP A 90 14.93 -9.97 2.31
N ALA A 91 15.95 -10.27 1.49
CA ALA A 91 16.51 -9.29 0.58
C ALA A 91 15.54 -8.96 -0.57
N CYS A 92 15.16 -7.69 -0.71
CA CYS A 92 14.28 -7.27 -1.80
C CYS A 92 15.08 -7.05 -3.11
N PRO A 93 14.68 -7.67 -4.23
CA PRO A 93 15.43 -7.59 -5.49
C PRO A 93 15.45 -6.17 -6.07
N VAL A 94 14.33 -5.43 -5.98
CA VAL A 94 14.27 -4.01 -6.40
C VAL A 94 15.28 -3.18 -5.62
N HIS A 95 15.38 -3.40 -4.31
CA HIS A 95 16.32 -2.70 -3.45
C HIS A 95 17.77 -3.09 -3.70
N ALA A 96 18.05 -4.36 -3.99
CA ALA A 96 19.37 -4.80 -4.39
C ALA A 96 19.85 -4.07 -5.64
N GLU A 97 18.94 -3.83 -6.60
CA GLU A 97 19.26 -3.16 -7.85
C GLU A 97 19.44 -1.63 -7.71
N ILE A 98 18.58 -0.94 -6.95
CA ILE A 98 18.67 0.52 -6.81
C ILE A 98 19.74 0.99 -5.82
N ARG A 99 20.20 0.15 -4.88
CA ARG A 99 21.22 0.55 -3.88
C ARG A 99 22.51 1.09 -4.53
N PRO A 100 23.09 0.43 -5.55
CA PRO A 100 24.21 0.97 -6.32
C PRO A 100 23.94 2.33 -6.97
N TRP A 101 22.70 2.63 -7.36
CA TRP A 101 22.35 3.87 -8.05
C TRP A 101 22.58 5.11 -7.17
N PHE A 102 22.44 4.98 -5.85
CA PHE A 102 22.76 6.06 -4.90
C PHE A 102 24.25 6.39 -4.78
N LYS A 103 25.14 5.57 -5.38
CA LYS A 103 26.57 5.90 -5.45
C LYS A 103 26.89 6.82 -6.63
N ASP A 104 26.00 6.89 -7.62
CA ASP A 104 26.12 7.74 -8.79
C ASP A 104 25.16 8.94 -8.64
N PRO A 105 25.68 10.18 -8.53
CA PRO A 105 24.85 11.37 -8.41
C PRO A 105 23.83 11.54 -9.56
N SER A 106 24.10 10.98 -10.74
CA SER A 106 23.21 11.08 -11.90
C SER A 106 21.97 10.16 -11.81
N LEU A 107 22.06 9.08 -11.02
CA LEU A 107 20.99 8.09 -10.85
C LEU A 107 20.28 8.20 -9.50
N GLU A 108 20.75 9.08 -8.61
CA GLU A 108 20.21 9.22 -7.27
C GLU A 108 18.72 9.58 -7.28
N ASP A 109 18.33 10.53 -8.13
CA ASP A 109 16.93 10.94 -8.28
C ASP A 109 16.03 9.81 -8.80
N GLU A 110 16.57 8.95 -9.67
CA GLU A 110 15.85 7.80 -10.20
C GLU A 110 15.69 6.73 -9.10
N GLY A 111 16.76 6.44 -8.34
CA GLY A 111 16.72 5.52 -7.21
C GLY A 111 15.73 5.96 -6.12
N ARG A 112 15.58 7.26 -5.89
CA ARG A 112 14.61 7.82 -4.92
C ARG A 112 13.15 7.53 -5.28
N LYS A 113 12.81 7.41 -6.57
CA LYS A 113 11.44 7.10 -7.01
C LYS A 113 11.00 5.71 -6.58
N TYR A 114 11.92 4.74 -6.63
CA TYR A 114 11.67 3.32 -6.34
C TYR A 114 12.02 2.90 -4.91
N TRP A 115 12.51 3.83 -4.09
CA TRP A 115 12.82 3.53 -2.70
C TRP A 115 11.56 3.18 -1.91
N LYS A 116 11.64 2.15 -1.06
CA LYS A 116 10.51 1.77 -0.21
C LYS A 116 10.03 2.93 0.67
N LYS A 117 8.72 3.10 0.73
CA LYS A 117 8.04 3.97 1.69
C LYS A 117 7.65 3.14 2.90
N ARG A 118 8.15 3.54 4.07
CA ARG A 118 7.75 2.97 5.37
C ARG A 118 6.50 3.67 5.87
N SER A 119 5.57 2.90 6.39
CA SER A 119 4.36 3.36 7.07
C SER A 119 4.09 2.43 8.25
N TYR A 120 3.38 2.93 9.25
CA TYR A 120 3.11 2.19 10.48
C TYR A 120 1.61 2.12 10.69
N ILE A 121 1.08 0.92 10.83
CA ILE A 121 -0.35 0.71 11.05
C ILE A 121 -0.57 0.67 12.57
N PHE A 122 -1.41 1.57 13.06
CA PHE A 122 -1.91 1.60 14.43
C PHE A 122 -3.44 1.44 14.42
N GLN A 123 -4.04 1.24 15.58
CA GLN A 123 -5.47 1.38 15.77
C GLN A 123 -5.81 2.23 17.00
N GLY A 124 -7.04 2.71 17.07
CA GLY A 124 -7.53 3.46 18.21
C GLY A 124 -8.71 4.38 17.90
N PHE A 125 -8.98 5.30 18.82
CA PHE A 125 -10.06 6.28 18.69
C PHE A 125 -9.57 7.63 18.19
N VAL A 126 -10.47 8.35 17.54
CA VAL A 126 -10.31 9.78 17.25
C VAL A 126 -11.22 10.51 18.23
N THR A 127 -10.63 11.10 19.26
CA THR A 127 -11.38 11.74 20.37
C THR A 127 -11.77 13.17 20.04
N ASP A 128 -10.92 13.85 19.26
CA ASP A 128 -11.18 15.18 18.74
C ASP A 128 -10.77 15.22 17.28
N ASN A 129 -11.73 15.55 16.42
CA ASN A 129 -11.52 15.62 14.98
C ASN A 129 -11.79 17.04 14.48
N PRO A 130 -10.78 17.76 13.99
CA PRO A 130 -10.97 19.10 13.43
C PRO A 130 -11.64 19.07 12.05
N TRP A 131 -11.91 17.88 11.51
CA TRP A 131 -12.64 17.69 10.27
C TRP A 131 -14.15 17.55 10.56
N GLY A 132 -14.91 18.60 10.27
CA GLY A 132 -16.35 18.67 10.63
C GLY A 132 -17.28 17.72 9.86
N ASP A 133 -16.91 17.26 8.66
CA ASP A 133 -17.74 16.38 7.82
C ASP A 133 -17.37 14.89 7.91
N ASP A 134 -16.49 14.51 8.85
CA ASP A 134 -16.13 13.10 9.02
C ASP A 134 -17.31 12.32 9.61
N THR A 135 -17.91 11.44 8.80
CA THR A 135 -18.97 10.56 9.27
C THR A 135 -18.34 9.35 9.94
N PRO A 136 -18.49 9.18 11.27
CA PRO A 136 -17.88 8.06 11.95
C PRO A 136 -18.49 6.75 11.46
N PRO A 137 -17.68 5.75 11.09
CA PRO A 137 -18.17 4.42 10.78
C PRO A 137 -18.80 3.73 11.97
N GLU A 138 -19.53 2.65 11.65
CA GLU A 138 -20.24 1.80 12.60
C GLU A 138 -19.32 1.29 13.71
N ASN A 139 -18.11 0.87 13.37
CA ASN A 139 -17.05 0.65 14.35
C ASN A 139 -16.31 1.97 14.62
N PRO A 140 -16.41 2.54 15.84
CA PRO A 140 -15.72 3.77 16.20
C PRO A 140 -14.19 3.59 16.29
N ILE A 141 -13.68 2.36 16.38
CA ILE A 141 -12.24 2.09 16.34
C ILE A 141 -11.75 2.28 14.90
N ARG A 142 -10.76 3.16 14.75
CA ARG A 142 -10.11 3.49 13.49
C ARG A 142 -8.72 2.87 13.43
N ARG A 143 -8.20 2.79 12.21
CA ARG A 143 -6.83 2.45 11.89
C ARG A 143 -6.11 3.70 11.41
N PHE A 144 -4.86 3.84 11.83
CA PHE A 144 -4.02 4.98 11.46
C PHE A 144 -2.83 4.46 10.65
N VAL A 145 -2.68 4.93 9.41
CA VAL A 145 -1.51 4.63 8.57
C VAL A 145 -0.52 5.77 8.69
N ILE A 146 0.30 5.71 9.72
CA ILE A 146 1.18 6.79 10.16
C ILE A 146 2.50 6.79 9.36
N ASN A 147 2.97 7.99 9.00
CA ASN A 147 4.22 8.17 8.27
C ASN A 147 5.45 8.12 9.21
N PRO A 148 6.68 8.03 8.68
CA PRO A 148 7.87 7.94 9.52
C PRO A 148 8.16 9.18 10.37
N SER A 149 7.68 10.38 10.01
CA SER A 149 7.95 11.58 10.81
C SER A 149 7.16 11.56 12.11
N ILE A 150 5.88 11.22 12.05
CA ILE A 150 5.00 11.11 13.23
C ILE A 150 5.42 9.89 14.06
N TYR A 151 5.72 8.76 13.42
CA TYR A 151 6.19 7.56 14.12
C TYR A 151 7.42 7.82 15.00
N LYS A 152 8.37 8.64 14.54
CA LYS A 152 9.55 9.00 15.35
C LYS A 152 9.18 9.75 16.62
N ILE A 153 8.15 10.59 16.60
CA ILE A 153 7.65 11.30 17.78
C ILE A 153 7.02 10.30 18.76
N ILE A 154 6.18 9.40 18.24
CA ILE A 154 5.50 8.36 19.02
C ILE A 154 6.53 7.45 19.69
N SER A 155 7.46 6.88 18.91
CA SER A 155 8.46 5.93 19.40
C SER A 155 9.52 6.56 20.31
N ALA A 156 9.90 7.82 20.09
CA ALA A 156 10.86 8.50 20.96
C ALA A 156 10.32 8.69 22.38
N ALA A 157 9.03 8.99 22.54
CA ALA A 157 8.43 9.13 23.86
C ALA A 157 8.42 7.82 24.66
N LEU A 158 8.34 6.67 23.98
CA LEU A 158 8.42 5.36 24.62
C LEU A 158 9.83 5.03 25.15
N MET A 159 10.85 5.77 24.72
CA MET A 159 12.21 5.64 25.23
C MET A 159 12.48 6.60 26.41
N ASP A 160 11.55 7.50 26.70
CA ASP A 160 11.68 8.50 27.75
C ASP A 160 11.35 7.88 29.11
N PRO A 161 12.28 7.88 30.10
CA PRO A 161 12.02 7.32 31.43
C PRO A 161 10.91 8.07 32.20
N ASP A 162 10.61 9.32 31.84
CA ASP A 162 9.53 10.10 32.46
C ASP A 162 8.14 9.73 31.88
N PHE A 163 8.09 8.94 30.81
CA PHE A 163 6.85 8.43 30.23
C PHE A 163 6.41 7.15 30.96
N ALA A 164 5.76 7.34 32.10
CA ALA A 164 5.53 6.28 33.09
C ALA A 164 4.63 5.12 32.60
N GLU A 165 3.64 5.40 31.76
CA GLU A 165 2.59 4.44 31.39
C GLU A 165 2.56 4.13 29.90
N ILE A 166 2.16 2.92 29.53
CA ILE A 166 2.02 2.52 28.12
C ILE A 166 0.89 3.35 27.49
N PRO A 167 1.10 4.01 26.34
CA PRO A 167 0.09 4.89 25.75
C PRO A 167 -1.27 4.24 25.49
N THR A 168 -1.28 2.93 25.27
CA THR A 168 -2.45 2.12 24.94
C THR A 168 -3.19 1.57 26.16
N ASP A 169 -2.72 1.84 27.38
CA ASP A 169 -3.39 1.36 28.60
C ASP A 169 -4.82 1.89 28.71
N PHE A 170 -5.73 1.07 29.22
CA PHE A 170 -7.16 1.41 29.27
C PHE A 170 -7.53 2.34 30.43
N GLU A 171 -6.75 2.38 31.50
CA GLU A 171 -7.00 3.22 32.67
C GLU A 171 -6.05 4.43 32.74
N ALA A 172 -4.79 4.25 32.33
CA ALA A 172 -3.73 5.25 32.45
C ALA A 172 -2.98 5.51 31.12
N GLY A 173 -3.59 5.20 29.98
CA GLY A 173 -2.99 5.53 28.68
C GLY A 173 -3.00 7.03 28.39
N THR A 174 -2.27 7.43 27.36
CA THR A 174 -2.05 8.86 27.02
C THR A 174 -2.47 9.14 25.58
N ASP A 175 -3.21 10.22 25.39
CA ASP A 175 -3.64 10.65 24.06
C ASP A 175 -2.51 11.32 23.27
N PHE A 176 -2.55 11.17 21.96
CA PHE A 176 -1.61 11.79 21.04
C PHE A 176 -2.29 12.93 20.28
N LYS A 177 -1.69 14.13 20.36
CA LYS A 177 -2.14 15.31 19.63
C LYS A 177 -1.39 15.40 18.32
N LEU A 178 -2.06 15.05 17.24
CA LEU A 178 -1.55 15.13 15.88
C LEU A 178 -1.84 16.53 15.33
N THR A 179 -0.80 17.34 15.23
CA THR A 179 -0.89 18.72 14.73
C THR A 179 -0.40 18.77 13.30
N LYS A 180 -1.25 19.22 12.38
CA LYS A 180 -0.84 19.45 10.98
C LYS A 180 -0.48 20.92 10.79
N THR A 181 0.79 21.17 10.49
CA THR A 181 1.31 22.47 10.07
C THR A 181 1.77 22.38 8.61
N GLN A 182 2.38 23.45 8.11
CA GLN A 182 2.94 23.50 6.77
C GLN A 182 4.41 23.88 6.84
N LYS A 183 5.25 23.19 6.07
CA LYS A 183 6.65 23.54 5.85
C LYS A 183 6.89 23.70 4.36
N GLY A 184 6.88 24.95 3.89
CA GLY A 184 6.91 25.27 2.46
C GLY A 184 5.60 24.83 1.81
N GLN A 185 5.65 23.91 0.85
CA GLN A 185 4.47 23.36 0.17
C GLN A 185 4.03 21.99 0.73
N TYR A 186 4.72 21.47 1.74
CA TYR A 186 4.47 20.14 2.28
C TYR A 186 3.81 20.22 3.65
N ALA A 187 2.90 19.29 3.92
CA ALA A 187 2.37 19.10 5.26
C ALA A 187 3.50 18.70 6.22
N ASP A 188 3.50 19.31 7.40
CA ASP A 188 4.43 19.01 8.47
C ASP A 188 3.67 18.60 9.73
N TYR A 189 4.25 17.67 10.49
CA TYR A 189 3.62 17.12 11.70
C TYR A 189 4.58 17.13 12.89
N THR A 190 5.73 17.79 12.75
CA THR A 190 6.81 17.78 13.76
C THR A 190 6.41 18.39 15.10
N THR A 191 5.36 19.20 15.13
CA THR A 191 4.80 19.83 16.34
C THR A 191 3.75 18.96 17.05
N SER A 192 3.49 17.75 16.55
CA SER A 192 2.64 16.77 17.23
C SER A 192 3.29 16.34 18.55
N THR A 193 2.48 16.03 19.56
CA THR A 193 2.98 15.74 20.91
C THR A 193 2.00 14.86 21.70
N TRP A 194 2.49 14.26 22.77
CA TRP A 194 1.63 13.55 23.71
C TRP A 194 0.88 14.52 24.62
N ALA A 195 -0.32 14.14 25.04
CA ALA A 195 -1.02 14.86 26.08
C ALA A 195 -0.20 14.85 27.38
N ARG A 196 -0.32 15.92 28.17
CA ARG A 196 0.46 16.08 29.42
C ARG A 196 -0.01 15.22 30.58
N ARG A 197 -1.17 14.59 30.45
CA ARG A 197 -1.82 13.80 31.51
C ARG A 197 -2.35 12.53 30.88
N GLU A 198 -2.22 11.42 31.59
CA GLU A 198 -2.97 10.23 31.25
C GLU A 198 -4.49 10.46 31.40
N ARG A 199 -5.25 9.57 30.77
CA ARG A 199 -6.68 9.43 31.00
C ARG A 199 -7.08 7.96 30.87
N SER A 200 -8.15 7.60 31.56
CA SER A 200 -8.84 6.35 31.30
C SER A 200 -9.73 6.47 30.05
N LEU A 201 -10.06 5.30 29.47
CA LEU A 201 -11.10 5.23 28.46
C LEU A 201 -12.46 5.60 29.05
N ASP A 202 -13.31 6.28 28.30
CA ASP A 202 -14.69 6.51 28.74
C ASP A 202 -15.57 5.26 28.52
N GLN A 203 -16.81 5.29 29.01
CA GLN A 203 -17.71 4.15 28.88
C GLN A 203 -18.03 3.82 27.41
N THR A 204 -18.15 4.83 26.56
CA THR A 204 -18.46 4.66 25.13
C THR A 204 -17.32 3.96 24.41
N GLU A 205 -16.08 4.35 24.71
CA GLU A 205 -14.86 3.72 24.20
C GLU A 205 -14.75 2.25 24.64
N ARG A 206 -15.08 1.95 25.90
CA ARG A 206 -15.07 0.57 26.42
C ARG A 206 -16.16 -0.29 25.78
N ASP A 207 -17.38 0.23 25.68
CA ASP A 207 -18.51 -0.46 25.05
C ASP A 207 -18.21 -0.76 23.58
N ALA A 208 -17.54 0.16 22.89
CA ALA A 208 -17.09 -0.04 21.52
C ALA A 208 -16.09 -1.19 21.39
N ILE A 209 -15.11 -1.29 22.29
CA ILE A 209 -14.14 -2.40 22.32
C ILE A 209 -14.86 -3.72 22.61
N GLN A 210 -15.79 -3.73 23.57
CA GLN A 210 -16.54 -4.94 23.93
C GLN A 210 -17.43 -5.42 22.77
N THR A 211 -18.03 -4.49 22.02
CA THR A 211 -18.96 -4.80 20.93
C THR A 211 -18.26 -5.24 19.65
N ASN A 212 -17.19 -4.52 19.27
CA ASN A 212 -16.54 -4.72 17.97
C ASN A 212 -15.24 -5.54 18.04
N GLY A 213 -14.65 -5.65 19.22
CA GLY A 213 -13.30 -6.16 19.40
C GLY A 213 -12.22 -5.20 18.89
N LEU A 214 -10.97 -5.49 19.23
CA LEU A 214 -9.81 -4.83 18.63
C LEU A 214 -9.52 -5.48 17.28
N PHE A 215 -8.91 -4.73 16.36
CA PHE A 215 -8.44 -5.30 15.12
C PHE A 215 -7.14 -6.07 15.33
N ASN A 216 -6.94 -7.14 14.56
CA ASN A 216 -5.62 -7.72 14.37
C ASN A 216 -4.88 -6.89 13.29
N LEU A 217 -3.81 -6.20 13.68
CA LEU A 217 -3.10 -5.32 12.76
C LEU A 217 -2.43 -6.08 11.60
N ASN A 218 -2.13 -7.37 11.80
CA ASN A 218 -1.53 -8.22 10.77
C ASN A 218 -2.49 -8.45 9.58
N ASP A 219 -3.80 -8.40 9.80
CA ASP A 219 -4.80 -8.58 8.72
C ASP A 219 -4.78 -7.43 7.70
N TYR A 220 -4.14 -6.31 8.05
CA TYR A 220 -3.99 -5.14 7.18
C TYR A 220 -2.60 -4.99 6.59
N MET A 221 -1.73 -5.96 6.86
CA MET A 221 -0.48 -6.09 6.15
C MET A 221 -0.74 -6.60 4.73
N PRO A 222 0.06 -6.18 3.74
CA PRO A 222 0.00 -6.80 2.43
C PRO A 222 0.34 -8.29 2.56
N LYS A 223 -0.30 -9.12 1.74
CA LYS A 223 0.07 -10.53 1.61
C LYS A 223 1.58 -10.63 1.30
N ARG A 224 2.28 -11.51 2.01
CA ARG A 224 3.68 -11.83 1.69
C ARG A 224 3.74 -12.41 0.28
N PRO A 225 4.48 -11.78 -0.65
CA PRO A 225 4.58 -12.28 -2.01
C PRO A 225 5.35 -13.61 -2.03
N ASN A 226 4.89 -14.55 -2.84
CA ASN A 226 5.62 -15.78 -3.13
C ASN A 226 6.74 -15.54 -4.17
N ASN A 227 7.53 -16.58 -4.49
CA ASN A 227 8.66 -16.45 -5.40
C ASN A 227 8.28 -15.95 -6.80
N ASP A 228 7.09 -16.30 -7.31
CA ASP A 228 6.65 -15.85 -8.63
C ASP A 228 6.14 -14.41 -8.58
N GLU A 229 5.40 -14.03 -7.54
CA GLU A 229 5.01 -12.63 -7.28
C GLU A 229 6.24 -11.73 -7.11
N ILE A 230 7.33 -12.21 -6.49
CA ILE A 230 8.60 -11.47 -6.37
C ILE A 230 9.25 -11.25 -7.75
N LYS A 231 9.23 -12.24 -8.64
CA LYS A 231 9.71 -12.07 -10.02
C LYS A 231 8.86 -11.04 -10.77
N ILE A 232 7.53 -11.13 -10.65
CA ILE A 232 6.61 -10.17 -11.26
C ILE A 232 6.85 -8.75 -10.74
N ILE A 233 7.09 -8.56 -9.44
CA ILE A 233 7.46 -7.25 -8.88
C ILE A 233 8.73 -6.70 -9.55
N PHE A 234 9.74 -7.55 -9.75
CA PHE A 234 10.99 -7.13 -10.37
C PHE A 234 10.81 -6.81 -11.87
N GLU A 235 10.06 -7.63 -12.61
CA GLU A 235 9.72 -7.36 -14.01
C GLU A 235 8.92 -6.06 -14.17
N MET A 236 7.96 -5.80 -13.28
CA MET A 236 7.23 -4.53 -13.25
C MET A 236 8.17 -3.34 -12.97
N PHE A 237 9.16 -3.53 -12.10
CA PHE A 237 10.18 -2.51 -11.85
C PHE A 237 11.03 -2.25 -13.10
N GLU A 238 11.49 -3.28 -13.80
CA GLU A 238 12.21 -3.13 -15.08
C GLU A 238 11.35 -2.39 -16.12
N SER A 239 10.08 -2.76 -16.30
CA SER A 239 9.16 -2.06 -17.20
C SER A 239 8.91 -0.60 -16.79
N SER A 240 8.81 -0.33 -15.49
CA SER A 240 8.62 1.03 -14.97
C SER A 240 9.86 1.90 -15.24
N VAL A 241 11.06 1.36 -15.03
CA VAL A 241 12.34 2.02 -15.34
C VAL A 241 12.49 2.26 -16.84
N ALA A 242 12.05 1.31 -17.67
CA ALA A 242 12.03 1.43 -19.12
C ALA A 242 11.08 2.52 -19.65
N GLY A 243 10.15 3.02 -18.82
CA GLY A 243 9.07 3.88 -19.28
C GLY A 243 8.04 3.15 -20.14
N GLU A 244 7.95 1.81 -20.02
CA GLU A 244 6.92 1.03 -20.70
C GLU A 244 5.54 1.33 -20.09
N LEU A 245 4.48 1.15 -20.89
CA LEU A 245 3.11 1.19 -20.38
C LEU A 245 2.86 0.01 -19.45
N TYR A 246 2.06 0.22 -18.41
CA TYR A 246 1.61 -0.87 -17.55
C TYR A 246 0.84 -1.91 -18.37
N ASP A 247 1.29 -3.16 -18.36
CA ASP A 247 0.67 -4.27 -19.09
C ASP A 247 -0.32 -5.03 -18.18
N PRO A 248 -1.65 -4.88 -18.39
CA PRO A 248 -2.65 -5.54 -17.56
C PRO A 248 -2.72 -7.05 -17.75
N GLU A 249 -2.34 -7.57 -18.93
CA GLU A 249 -2.36 -9.01 -19.20
C GLU A 249 -1.25 -9.71 -18.43
N ARG A 250 -0.09 -9.08 -18.33
CA ARG A 250 1.06 -9.62 -17.61
C ARG A 250 0.97 -9.41 -16.10
N PHE A 251 0.52 -8.23 -15.65
CA PHE A 251 0.64 -7.83 -14.25
C PHE A 251 -0.70 -7.75 -13.50
N GLY A 252 -1.82 -7.64 -14.22
CA GLY A 252 -3.14 -7.33 -13.65
C GLY A 252 -3.72 -8.40 -12.74
N SER A 253 -3.28 -9.66 -12.87
CA SER A 253 -3.67 -10.74 -11.95
C SER A 253 -2.96 -10.67 -10.60
N TYR A 254 -1.84 -9.95 -10.51
CA TYR A 254 -0.99 -9.85 -9.32
C TYR A 254 -1.12 -8.49 -8.63
N TYR A 255 -0.90 -7.40 -9.36
CA TYR A 255 -0.84 -6.04 -8.81
C TYR A 255 -1.53 -5.04 -9.73
N THR A 256 -2.67 -4.51 -9.29
CA THR A 256 -3.42 -3.52 -10.07
C THR A 256 -3.02 -2.09 -9.73
N PRO A 257 -3.00 -1.16 -10.71
CA PRO A 257 -2.79 0.25 -10.45
C PRO A 257 -3.90 0.85 -9.58
N GLN A 258 -3.56 1.87 -8.78
CA GLN A 258 -4.53 2.51 -7.90
C GLN A 258 -5.60 3.28 -8.69
N GLY A 259 -6.86 3.12 -8.30
CA GLY A 259 -7.97 3.87 -8.88
C GLY A 259 -8.39 3.44 -10.29
N VAL A 260 -7.87 2.31 -10.79
CA VAL A 260 -8.25 1.75 -12.10
C VAL A 260 -9.03 0.46 -11.90
N GLN A 261 -10.25 0.41 -12.43
CA GLN A 261 -10.97 -0.85 -12.60
C GLN A 261 -10.62 -1.40 -13.97
N LEU A 262 -9.89 -2.52 -14.00
CA LEU A 262 -9.61 -3.25 -15.24
C LEU A 262 -10.91 -3.95 -15.68
N THR A 263 -11.77 -3.25 -16.40
CA THR A 263 -13.09 -3.76 -16.83
C THR A 263 -13.04 -4.68 -18.04
N ASN A 264 -11.92 -4.68 -18.78
CA ASN A 264 -11.80 -5.33 -20.08
C ASN A 264 -10.85 -6.53 -20.11
N PHE A 265 -10.21 -6.84 -18.98
CA PHE A 265 -9.32 -8.00 -18.87
C PHE A 265 -10.04 -9.06 -18.06
N ASN A 266 -10.19 -10.23 -18.67
CA ASN A 266 -10.94 -11.36 -18.15
C ASN A 266 -10.51 -11.59 -16.69
N LYS A 267 -11.40 -11.26 -15.75
CA LYS A 267 -11.12 -11.22 -14.32
C LYS A 267 -11.04 -12.66 -13.82
N SER A 268 -9.89 -13.28 -14.03
CA SER A 268 -9.47 -14.53 -13.40
C SER A 268 -8.17 -14.26 -12.67
N ALA A 269 -8.23 -13.42 -11.65
CA ALA A 269 -7.31 -13.57 -10.55
C ALA A 269 -7.60 -14.96 -9.94
N PRO A 270 -6.60 -15.83 -9.70
CA PRO A 270 -6.82 -17.00 -8.88
C PRO A 270 -6.95 -16.50 -7.44
N SER A 271 -8.19 -16.23 -7.03
CA SER A 271 -8.60 -16.45 -5.64
C SER A 271 -8.44 -17.95 -5.39
N GLY A 272 -7.24 -18.38 -4.98
CA GLY A 272 -6.93 -19.79 -4.72
C GLY A 272 -7.73 -20.35 -3.53
N PRO A 273 -8.05 -21.66 -3.54
CA PRO A 273 -9.44 -22.12 -3.48
C PRO A 273 -9.78 -23.06 -2.31
N SER A 274 -11.05 -23.09 -1.88
CA SER A 274 -11.61 -24.26 -1.17
C SER A 274 -11.72 -25.45 -2.14
N GLN A 275 -11.15 -26.58 -1.71
CA GLN A 275 -11.18 -27.94 -2.31
C GLN A 275 -12.60 -28.35 -2.80
N VAL A 276 -12.83 -29.30 -3.71
CA VAL A 276 -12.30 -30.67 -3.87
C VAL A 276 -12.58 -31.18 -5.31
N SER A 277 -11.76 -32.13 -5.76
CA SER A 277 -12.04 -33.30 -6.63
C SER A 277 -11.94 -33.25 -8.17
N LYS A 278 -10.96 -34.06 -8.62
CA LYS A 278 -10.95 -35.09 -9.68
C LYS A 278 -10.55 -34.69 -11.11
N ALA A 279 -9.38 -35.21 -11.47
CA ALA A 279 -8.87 -35.50 -12.82
C ALA A 279 -9.80 -36.50 -13.56
N PRO A 280 -9.74 -36.66 -14.91
CA PRO A 280 -8.53 -37.14 -15.62
C PRO A 280 -8.20 -36.47 -16.97
N GLU A 281 -6.97 -36.75 -17.39
CA GLU A 281 -6.25 -36.53 -18.65
C GLU A 281 -6.86 -37.28 -19.88
N PRO A 282 -6.70 -36.79 -21.13
CA PRO A 282 -5.65 -37.25 -22.08
C PRO A 282 -5.00 -36.09 -22.92
N VAL A 283 -3.68 -36.05 -23.18
CA VAL A 283 -2.83 -36.74 -24.20
C VAL A 283 -2.95 -36.21 -25.66
N VAL A 284 -1.86 -35.53 -26.09
CA VAL A 284 -1.18 -35.50 -27.42
C VAL A 284 -1.78 -34.72 -28.61
N ALA A 285 -0.99 -33.80 -29.19
CA ALA A 285 -0.45 -33.89 -30.57
C ALA A 285 0.47 -32.70 -30.94
N GLU A 286 1.52 -33.02 -31.68
CA GLU A 286 2.71 -32.25 -32.07
C GLU A 286 2.66 -31.91 -33.58
N THR A 287 3.10 -30.72 -34.01
CA THR A 287 3.60 -30.35 -35.37
C THR A 287 4.06 -28.89 -35.32
N THR A 288 5.33 -28.44 -35.42
CA THR A 288 6.45 -28.57 -36.40
C THR A 288 6.43 -27.51 -37.54
N THR A 289 7.50 -26.68 -37.56
CA THR A 289 8.21 -25.96 -38.66
C THR A 289 7.57 -24.73 -39.35
N THR A 290 8.03 -23.48 -39.12
CA THR A 290 9.20 -22.69 -39.67
C THR A 290 8.87 -21.87 -40.95
N PRO A 291 9.74 -20.95 -41.44
CA PRO A 291 9.99 -19.57 -40.97
C PRO A 291 9.88 -18.54 -42.15
N THR A 292 10.16 -17.23 -41.95
CA THR A 292 10.89 -16.34 -42.92
C THR A 292 10.95 -14.85 -42.52
N LYS A 293 12.20 -14.34 -42.44
CA LYS A 293 12.83 -13.02 -42.78
C LYS A 293 12.20 -11.69 -42.30
N GLU A 294 12.89 -10.80 -41.58
CA GLU A 294 14.18 -10.06 -41.74
C GLU A 294 13.98 -8.64 -42.34
N LYS A 295 14.67 -7.64 -41.72
CA LYS A 295 15.20 -6.35 -42.25
C LYS A 295 14.55 -5.07 -41.69
N VAL A 296 15.22 -3.98 -41.28
CA VAL A 296 16.60 -3.60 -40.89
C VAL A 296 16.54 -2.29 -40.08
N GLU A 297 17.57 -2.06 -39.26
CA GLU A 297 18.04 -0.83 -38.59
C GLU A 297 17.80 0.52 -39.29
N THR A 298 17.75 1.59 -38.49
CA THR A 298 18.53 2.82 -38.72
C THR A 298 18.71 3.56 -37.38
N GLU A 299 19.97 3.68 -36.93
CA GLU A 299 20.48 4.67 -35.96
C GLU A 299 20.63 6.05 -36.61
N THR A 300 20.54 7.16 -35.85
CA THR A 300 21.71 8.03 -35.50
C THR A 300 21.33 9.23 -34.61
N GLU A 301 22.13 9.42 -33.54
CA GLU A 301 22.78 10.65 -32.99
C GLU A 301 21.97 11.95 -32.70
N THR A 302 22.25 12.80 -31.69
CA THR A 302 23.37 13.01 -30.74
C THR A 302 22.99 14.01 -29.63
N GLU A 303 23.69 13.89 -28.49
CA GLU A 303 24.17 14.92 -27.52
C GLU A 303 23.24 15.72 -26.61
N GLY A 304 23.45 15.55 -25.29
CA GLY A 304 23.33 16.61 -24.30
C GLY A 304 23.39 16.14 -22.84
N GLY A 305 24.60 16.08 -22.24
CA GLY A 305 24.80 16.03 -20.76
C GLY A 305 23.80 15.15 -20.01
N GLU A 306 23.74 13.88 -20.40
CA GLU A 306 22.57 13.05 -20.12
C GLU A 306 22.61 12.44 -18.73
N LYS A 307 21.53 12.67 -17.97
CA LYS A 307 21.02 11.67 -17.04
C LYS A 307 21.02 10.34 -17.78
N PRO A 308 21.50 9.23 -17.19
CA PRO A 308 21.53 7.96 -17.90
C PRO A 308 20.15 7.68 -18.47
N SER A 309 20.07 7.49 -19.79
CA SER A 309 18.80 7.20 -20.44
C SER A 309 18.22 5.90 -19.86
N ALA A 310 16.89 5.75 -19.88
CA ALA A 310 16.24 4.53 -19.41
C ALA A 310 16.90 3.27 -19.99
N ASP A 311 17.30 3.33 -21.26
CA ASP A 311 18.00 2.25 -21.96
C ASP A 311 19.37 1.90 -21.36
N GLN A 312 20.13 2.90 -20.87
CA GLN A 312 21.40 2.66 -20.18
C GLN A 312 21.18 1.98 -18.83
N ILE A 313 20.15 2.39 -18.09
CA ILE A 313 19.79 1.76 -16.81
C ILE A 313 19.36 0.30 -17.06
N LEU A 314 18.51 0.06 -18.05
CA LEU A 314 18.09 -1.29 -18.44
C LEU A 314 19.25 -2.17 -18.86
N LYS A 315 20.22 -1.61 -19.60
CA LYS A 315 21.43 -2.33 -19.99
C LYS A 315 22.25 -2.75 -18.77
N MET A 316 22.43 -1.85 -17.80
CA MET A 316 23.11 -2.19 -16.54
C MET A 316 22.38 -3.28 -15.74
N ILE A 317 21.03 -3.25 -15.70
CA ILE A 317 20.24 -4.28 -15.02
C ILE A 317 20.43 -5.64 -15.72
N ARG A 318 20.34 -5.67 -17.05
CA ARG A 318 20.48 -6.89 -17.86
C ARG A 318 21.88 -7.49 -17.76
N GLU A 319 22.93 -6.66 -17.77
CA GLU A 319 24.32 -7.11 -17.63
C GLU A 319 24.59 -7.77 -16.28
N ARG A 320 23.99 -7.26 -15.20
CA ARG A 320 24.12 -7.87 -13.86
C ARG A 320 23.35 -9.17 -13.70
N LYS A 321 22.22 -9.33 -14.41
CA LYS A 321 21.44 -10.58 -14.42
C LYS A 321 22.14 -11.71 -15.17
N ALA A 322 23.05 -11.37 -16.10
CA ALA A 322 23.82 -12.33 -16.88
C ALA A 322 25.09 -12.84 -16.16
N GLN A 323 25.44 -12.25 -15.00
CA GLN A 323 26.52 -12.69 -14.10
C GLN A 323 25.95 -13.55 -12.96
#